data_AF-A0A919MVM4-F1
#
_entry.id   AF-A0A919MVM4-F1
#
_cell.length_a   1.000
_cell.length_b   1.000
_cell.length_c   1.000
_cell.angle_alpha   90.00
_cell.angle_beta   90.00
_cell.angle_gamma   90.00
#
_symmetry.space_group_name_H-M   'P 1'
#
loop_
_entity.id
_entity.type
_entity.pdbx_description
1 polymer ?
#
loop_
_entity_poly.entity_id
_entity_poly.type
_entity_poly.pdbx_seq_one_letter_code
_entity_poly.pdbx_strand_id
1 'polypeptide(L)'
;MLTRIEIDGFKTFRDFALDLPPFLVVLGRNGAGKSNLFDALRFLSRLATEPVLEASQHARGHLLELFHRDADGRLDREITDAFGETRRVAATRLRYELAIELREVPAGFRPFVISESVRALSPAEDKWRERFPIWPTG
;
A
#
# COMPACT_ATOMS: atom_id res chain seq x y z
N MET A 1 11.79 6.81 -2.10
CA MET A 1 10.90 7.07 -3.26
C MET A 1 9.90 5.94 -3.34
N LEU A 2 8.61 6.23 -3.56
CA LEU A 2 7.59 5.20 -3.80
C LEU A 2 7.70 4.74 -5.26
N THR A 3 7.94 3.44 -5.47
CA THR A 3 8.16 2.85 -6.79
C THR A 3 6.98 2.00 -7.28
N ARG A 4 6.17 1.52 -6.36
CA ARG A 4 4.97 0.73 -6.62
C ARG A 4 3.96 0.95 -5.51
N ILE A 5 2.67 0.93 -5.86
CA ILE A 5 1.56 0.92 -4.91
C ILE A 5 0.57 -0.17 -5.31
N GLU A 6 0.15 -0.96 -4.33
CA GLU A 6 -0.89 -1.98 -4.43
C GLU A 6 -1.98 -1.62 -3.43
N ILE A 7 -3.23 -1.62 -3.86
CA ILE A 7 -4.38 -1.25 -3.05
C ILE A 7 -5.50 -2.24 -3.34
N ASP A 8 -5.94 -2.93 -2.30
CA ASP A 8 -7.14 -3.73 -2.36
C ASP A 8 -8.09 -3.34 -1.23
N GLY A 9 -9.39 -3.35 -1.55
CA GLY A 9 -10.43 -3.04 -0.61
C GLY A 9 -10.54 -1.57 -0.16
N PHE A 10 -9.87 -0.60 -0.80
CA PHE A 10 -9.99 0.82 -0.45
C PHE A 10 -10.84 1.61 -1.45
N LYS A 11 -11.97 2.16 -0.99
CA LYS A 11 -12.93 2.93 -1.80
C LYS A 11 -13.41 2.22 -3.07
N THR A 12 -12.86 2.59 -4.23
CA THR A 12 -13.20 1.99 -5.53
C THR A 12 -12.14 1.02 -6.03
N PHE A 13 -11.04 0.85 -5.29
CA PHE A 13 -9.96 -0.03 -5.68
C PHE A 13 -10.25 -1.47 -5.26
N ARG A 14 -10.16 -2.36 -6.25
CA ARG A 14 -10.19 -3.81 -6.11
C ARG A 14 -9.01 -4.31 -6.93
N ASP A 15 -8.08 -5.02 -6.28
CA ASP A 15 -6.84 -5.51 -6.90
C ASP A 15 -6.11 -4.44 -7.76
N PHE A 16 -5.98 -3.23 -7.22
CA PHE A 16 -5.33 -2.13 -7.94
C PHE A 16 -3.81 -2.21 -7.76
N ALA A 17 -3.06 -2.15 -8.85
CA ALA A 17 -1.60 -2.05 -8.84
C ALA A 17 -1.11 -0.98 -9.81
N LEU A 18 -0.14 -0.17 -9.36
CA LEU A 18 0.50 0.85 -10.18
C LEU A 18 2.00 0.90 -9.88
N ASP A 19 2.82 0.71 -10.92
CA ASP A 19 4.24 1.04 -10.87
C ASP A 19 4.42 2.53 -11.13
N LEU A 20 5.04 3.24 -10.19
CA LEU A 20 5.19 4.69 -10.27
C LEU A 20 6.46 5.06 -11.04
N PRO A 21 6.37 5.69 -12.21
CA PRO A 21 7.54 6.26 -12.87
C PRO A 21 8.14 7.40 -12.03
N PRO A 22 9.38 7.85 -12.34
CA PRO A 22 9.97 9.05 -11.75
C PRO A 22 9.09 10.31 -11.86
N PHE A 23 8.23 10.36 -12.87
CA PHE A 23 7.25 11.43 -13.07
C PHE A 23 5.91 10.85 -13.55
N LEU A 24 4.85 11.07 -12.77
CA LEU A 24 3.51 10.54 -13.03
C LEU A 24 2.49 11.67 -13.19
N VAL A 25 1.75 11.66 -14.30
CA VAL A 25 0.57 12.51 -14.52
C VAL A 25 -0.69 11.65 -14.47
N VAL A 26 -1.64 12.01 -13.61
CA VAL A 26 -2.90 11.26 -13.43
C VAL A 26 -4.06 12.01 -14.09
N LEU A 27 -4.55 11.48 -15.22
CA LEU A 27 -5.65 12.07 -16.01
C LEU A 27 -6.84 11.11 -16.10
N GLY A 28 -8.05 11.63 -16.34
CA GLY A 28 -9.26 10.82 -16.51
C GLY A 28 -10.55 11.54 -16.13
N ARG A 29 -11.71 10.95 -16.46
CA ARG A 29 -13.04 11.50 -16.18
C ARG A 29 -13.32 11.64 -14.68
N ASN A 30 -14.27 12.49 -14.30
CA ASN A 30 -14.78 12.54 -12.94
C ASN A 30 -15.31 11.16 -12.53
N GLY A 31 -15.02 10.73 -11.29
CA GLY A 31 -15.38 9.40 -10.79
C GLY A 31 -14.42 8.26 -11.18
N ALA A 32 -13.43 8.48 -12.04
CA ALA A 32 -12.50 7.43 -12.49
C ALA A 32 -11.46 6.96 -11.43
N GLY A 33 -11.68 7.24 -10.14
CA GLY A 33 -10.78 6.79 -9.06
C GLY A 33 -9.54 7.67 -8.80
N LYS A 34 -9.28 8.72 -9.58
CA LYS A 34 -8.12 9.63 -9.39
C LYS A 34 -8.04 10.19 -7.96
N SER A 35 -9.13 10.77 -7.46
CA SER A 35 -9.18 11.30 -6.10
C SER A 35 -8.98 10.22 -5.04
N ASN A 36 -9.41 8.99 -5.34
CA ASN A 36 -9.25 7.85 -4.43
C ASN A 36 -7.78 7.43 -4.33
N LEU A 37 -7.02 7.49 -5.43
CA LEU A 37 -5.56 7.24 -5.40
C LEU A 37 -4.86 8.22 -4.46
N PHE A 38 -5.19 9.51 -4.59
CA PHE A 38 -4.65 10.54 -3.69
C PHE A 38 -5.16 10.40 -2.26
N ASP A 39 -6.41 9.95 -2.05
CA ASP A 39 -6.94 9.67 -0.72
C ASP A 39 -6.21 8.50 -0.06
N ALA A 40 -5.89 7.43 -0.80
CA ALA A 40 -5.11 6.30 -0.30
C ALA A 40 -3.68 6.72 0.08
N LEU A 41 -3.00 7.49 -0.77
CA LEU A 41 -1.67 8.04 -0.48
C LEU A 41 -1.67 8.94 0.76
N ARG A 42 -2.68 9.81 0.90
CA ARG A 42 -2.86 10.64 2.10
C ARG A 42 -3.12 9.80 3.34
N PHE A 43 -3.93 8.75 3.22
CA PHE A 43 -4.24 7.85 4.31
C PHE A 43 -2.98 7.11 4.80
N LEU A 44 -2.19 6.53 3.88
CA LEU A 44 -0.89 5.94 4.20
C LEU A 44 0.07 6.95 4.84
N SER A 45 0.13 8.18 4.34
CA SER A 45 0.96 9.23 4.92
C SER A 45 0.57 9.57 6.35
N ARG A 46 -0.73 9.52 6.69
CA ARG A 46 -1.21 9.77 8.07
C ARG A 46 -0.94 8.59 8.98
N LEU A 47 -1.12 7.37 8.49
CA LEU A 47 -0.83 6.14 9.25
C LEU A 47 0.64 6.06 9.70
N ALA A 48 1.55 6.75 8.99
CA ALA A 48 2.94 6.86 9.42
C ALA A 48 3.15 7.73 10.68
N THR A 49 2.18 8.56 11.06
CA THR A 49 2.28 9.53 12.17
C THR A 49 1.13 9.47 13.16
N GLU A 50 0.03 8.81 12.82
CA GLU A 50 -1.24 8.80 13.56
C GLU A 50 -1.73 7.36 13.75
N PRO A 51 -2.38 7.02 14.88
CA PRO A 51 -3.11 5.76 15.03
C PRO A 51 -4.18 5.56 13.95
N VAL A 52 -4.45 4.31 13.56
CA VAL A 52 -5.37 3.95 12.45
C VAL A 52 -6.75 4.59 12.56
N LEU A 53 -7.27 4.72 13.79
CA LEU A 53 -8.56 5.33 14.05
C LEU A 53 -8.55 6.84 13.73
N GLU A 54 -7.53 7.57 14.19
CA GLU A 54 -7.38 9.00 13.94
C GLU A 54 -7.13 9.26 12.45
N ALA A 55 -6.25 8.48 11.83
CA ALA A 55 -5.99 8.57 10.40
C ALA A 55 -7.26 8.37 9.56
N SER A 56 -8.13 7.45 9.98
CA SER A 56 -9.37 7.10 9.27
C SER A 56 -10.45 8.17 9.42
N GLN A 57 -10.48 8.91 10.53
CA GLN A 57 -11.40 10.04 10.73
C GLN A 57 -11.10 11.22 9.81
N HIS A 58 -9.85 11.35 9.35
CA HIS A 58 -9.43 12.39 8.41
C HIS A 58 -9.61 12.01 6.94
N ALA A 59 -9.96 10.75 6.65
CA ALA A 59 -10.23 10.32 5.30
C ALA A 59 -11.57 10.90 4.82
N ARG A 60 -11.65 11.28 3.54
CA ARG A 60 -12.87 11.83 2.96
C ARG A 60 -13.92 10.72 2.76
N GLY A 61 -15.08 10.85 3.39
CA GLY A 61 -16.20 9.90 3.29
C GLY A 61 -16.50 9.24 4.63
N HIS A 62 -17.60 8.48 4.70
CA HIS A 62 -17.88 7.66 5.88
C HIS A 62 -16.89 6.50 5.97
N LEU A 63 -16.58 6.06 7.20
CA LEU A 63 -15.62 4.99 7.46
C LEU A 63 -15.95 3.68 6.68
N LEU A 64 -17.24 3.39 6.51
CA LEU A 64 -17.75 2.26 5.73
C LEU A 64 -17.53 2.40 4.21
N GLU A 65 -17.36 3.62 3.71
CA GLU A 65 -17.08 3.90 2.29
C GLU A 65 -15.59 3.78 1.97
N LEU A 66 -14.74 3.74 3.01
CA LEU A 66 -13.31 3.59 2.85
C LEU A 66 -12.91 2.15 2.55
N PHE A 67 -13.68 1.16 3.05
CA PHE A 67 -13.30 -0.25 3.01
C PHE A 67 -14.37 -1.14 2.37
N HIS A 68 -13.97 -2.04 1.48
CA HIS A 68 -14.82 -3.12 0.99
C HIS A 68 -14.87 -4.27 2.01
N ARG A 69 -15.99 -4.98 2.07
CA ARG A 69 -16.24 -6.08 3.03
C ARG A 69 -15.78 -7.45 2.49
N ASP A 70 -15.31 -7.45 1.25
CA ASP A 70 -15.08 -8.58 0.36
C ASP A 70 -13.61 -8.65 -0.13
N ALA A 71 -12.69 -7.94 0.50
CA ALA A 71 -11.26 -8.07 0.25
C ALA A 71 -10.71 -9.29 0.99
N ASP A 72 -10.79 -10.47 0.36
CA ASP A 72 -10.13 -11.71 0.78
C ASP A 72 -8.60 -11.63 0.55
N GLY A 73 -7.97 -10.57 1.07
CA GLY A 73 -6.53 -10.37 1.01
C GLY A 73 -5.84 -10.91 2.26
N ARG A 74 -5.68 -12.23 2.39
CA ARG A 74 -4.72 -12.79 3.36
C ARG A 74 -3.32 -12.63 2.79
N LEU A 75 -2.50 -11.80 3.45
CA LEU A 75 -1.08 -11.79 3.20
C LEU A 75 -0.40 -12.86 4.06
N ASP A 76 0.31 -13.79 3.41
CA ASP A 76 1.12 -14.79 4.09
C ASP A 76 2.22 -14.14 4.93
N ARG A 77 2.24 -14.51 6.21
CA ARG A 77 3.23 -14.08 7.21
C ARG A 77 4.34 -15.10 7.30
N GLU A 78 5.09 -15.37 6.24
CA GLU A 78 6.41 -15.99 6.37
C GLU A 78 7.18 -15.99 5.05
N ILE A 79 8.37 -15.38 5.08
CA ILE A 79 9.45 -15.74 4.17
C ILE A 79 10.58 -16.22 5.07
N THR A 80 10.74 -17.53 5.13
CA THR A 80 11.91 -18.18 5.72
C THR A 80 13.02 -18.14 4.69
N ASP A 81 14.10 -17.43 4.97
CA ASP A 81 15.37 -17.64 4.27
C ASP A 81 15.86 -19.05 4.62
N ALA A 82 16.02 -19.91 3.61
CA ALA A 82 16.35 -21.32 3.78
C ALA A 82 17.82 -21.57 4.12
N PHE A 83 18.65 -20.54 4.27
CA PHE A 83 20.09 -20.74 4.43
C PHE A 83 20.63 -19.84 5.52
N GLY A 84 21.07 -20.44 6.63
CA GLY A 84 21.75 -19.80 7.76
C GLY A 84 23.12 -19.19 7.41
N GLU A 85 23.26 -18.55 6.25
CA GLU A 85 24.42 -17.76 5.86
C GLU A 85 24.15 -16.26 6.03
N THR A 86 25.05 -15.58 6.73
CA THR A 86 25.05 -14.12 6.81
C THR A 86 25.58 -13.54 5.49
N ARG A 87 24.70 -13.27 4.52
CA ARG A 87 25.00 -12.42 3.36
C ARG A 87 24.46 -11.01 3.57
N ARG A 88 25.28 -10.01 3.27
CA ARG A 88 24.89 -8.60 3.27
C ARG A 88 23.92 -8.37 2.10
N VAL A 89 22.61 -8.47 2.36
CA VAL A 89 21.59 -8.20 1.34
C VAL A 89 21.61 -6.70 1.04
N ALA A 90 22.13 -6.32 -0.13
CA ALA A 90 22.14 -4.94 -0.62
C ALA A 90 20.77 -4.55 -1.21
N ALA A 91 19.68 -4.85 -0.49
CA ALA A 91 18.35 -4.48 -0.95
C ALA A 91 18.22 -2.96 -0.93
N THR A 92 17.95 -2.38 -2.10
CA THR A 92 17.81 -0.93 -2.27
C THR A 92 16.37 -0.46 -2.11
N ARG A 93 15.41 -1.40 -2.06
CA ARG A 93 13.97 -1.13 -1.96
C ARG A 93 13.33 -2.09 -0.95
N LEU A 94 12.31 -1.58 -0.28
CA LEU A 94 11.53 -2.30 0.72
C LEU A 94 10.10 -2.45 0.22
N ARG A 95 9.46 -3.56 0.58
CA ARG A 95 8.01 -3.76 0.49
C ARG A 95 7.43 -3.58 1.88
N TYR A 96 6.52 -2.62 2.01
CA TYR A 96 5.73 -2.38 3.21
C TYR A 96 4.30 -2.82 2.93
N GLU A 97 3.73 -3.63 3.82
CA GLU A 97 2.40 -4.20 3.65
C GLU A 97 1.58 -3.99 4.92
N LEU A 98 0.37 -3.47 4.73
CA LEU A 98 -0.55 -3.11 5.80
C LEU A 98 -1.94 -3.64 5.46
N ALA A 99 -2.50 -4.42 6.38
CA ALA A 99 -3.87 -4.92 6.30
C ALA A 99 -4.70 -4.34 7.46
N ILE A 100 -5.82 -3.71 7.10
CA ILE A 100 -6.77 -3.09 8.03
C ILE A 100 -8.10 -3.81 7.89
N GLU A 101 -8.66 -4.24 9.02
CA GLU A 101 -9.98 -4.84 9.10
C GLU A 101 -10.95 -3.86 9.74
N LEU A 102 -12.14 -3.75 9.16
CA LEU A 102 -13.24 -3.00 9.76
C LEU A 102 -14.09 -3.93 10.62
N ARG A 103 -14.09 -3.71 11.94
CA ARG A 103 -14.87 -4.51 12.89
C ARG A 103 -16.06 -3.74 13.42
N GLU A 104 -17.16 -4.46 13.63
CA GLU A 104 -18.31 -3.96 14.35
C GLU A 104 -18.01 -3.90 15.85
N VAL A 105 -18.39 -2.80 16.48
CA VAL A 105 -18.28 -2.51 17.91
C VAL A 105 -19.60 -1.89 18.38
N PRO A 106 -19.91 -1.87 19.69
CA PRO A 106 -21.17 -1.29 20.18
C PRO A 106 -21.43 0.17 19.73
N ALA A 107 -20.37 0.92 19.43
CA ALA A 107 -20.43 2.31 18.96
C ALA A 107 -20.36 2.45 17.42
N GLY A 108 -20.61 1.38 16.64
CA GLY A 108 -20.57 1.38 15.19
C GLY A 108 -19.42 0.54 14.63
N PHE A 109 -18.64 1.08 13.70
CA PHE A 109 -17.50 0.37 13.10
C PHE A 109 -16.19 1.05 13.45
N ARG A 110 -15.13 0.25 13.70
CA ARG A 110 -13.78 0.77 13.89
C ARG A 110 -12.74 0.00 13.08
N PRO A 111 -11.70 0.69 12.57
CA PRO A 111 -10.62 0.05 11.84
C PRO A 111 -9.58 -0.51 12.82
N PHE A 112 -9.05 -1.69 12.50
CA PHE A 112 -8.00 -2.36 13.26
C PHE A 112 -6.89 -2.80 12.31
N VAL A 113 -5.63 -2.49 12.65
CA VAL A 113 -4.49 -3.08 11.94
C VAL A 113 -4.39 -4.55 12.34
N ILE A 114 -4.57 -5.44 11.37
CA ILE A 114 -4.51 -6.90 11.58
C ILE A 114 -3.18 -7.49 11.13
N SER A 115 -2.47 -6.81 10.22
CA SER A 115 -1.13 -7.17 9.80
C SER A 115 -0.37 -5.94 9.35
N GLU A 116 0.89 -5.84 9.75
CA GLU A 116 1.82 -4.81 9.31
C GLU A 116 3.19 -5.46 9.21
N SER A 117 3.84 -5.32 8.06
CA SER A 117 5.15 -5.91 7.83
C SER A 117 5.98 -5.07 6.87
N VAL A 118 7.30 -5.19 7.01
CA VAL A 118 8.27 -4.61 6.10
C VAL A 118 9.33 -5.65 5.77
N ARG A 119 9.65 -5.78 4.49
CA ARG A 119 10.71 -6.67 4.03
C ARG A 119 11.54 -6.05 2.92
N ALA A 120 12.79 -6.46 2.84
CA ALA A 120 13.61 -6.20 1.68
C ALA A 120 13.01 -6.88 0.44
N LEU A 121 13.02 -6.18 -0.71
CA LEU A 121 12.75 -6.83 -1.99
C LEU A 121 13.99 -7.59 -2.44
N SER A 122 13.79 -8.83 -2.89
CA SER A 122 14.85 -9.57 -3.57
C SER A 122 15.12 -8.96 -4.96
N PRO A 123 16.33 -9.13 -5.53
CA PRO A 123 16.63 -8.64 -6.88
C PRO A 123 15.65 -9.13 -7.96
N ALA A 124 15.09 -10.34 -7.81
CA ALA A 124 14.14 -10.91 -8.77
C ALA A 124 12.74 -10.26 -8.69
N GLU A 125 12.35 -9.77 -7.51
CA GLU A 125 11.09 -9.03 -7.32
C GLU A 125 11.23 -7.56 -7.73
N ASP A 126 12.45 -7.03 -7.73
CA ASP A 126 12.74 -5.61 -7.82
C ASP A 126 12.78 -5.04 -9.25
N LYS A 127 11.72 -5.30 -10.03
CA LYS A 127 11.62 -5.04 -11.49
C LYS A 127 11.49 -3.57 -11.89
N TRP A 128 11.35 -2.66 -10.94
CA TRP A 128 11.11 -1.24 -11.25
C TRP A 128 12.25 -0.60 -12.07
N ARG A 129 13.50 -1.00 -11.81
CA ARG A 129 14.67 -0.51 -12.58
C ARG A 129 14.68 -0.98 -14.04
N GLU A 130 14.20 -2.19 -14.29
CA GLU A 130 14.07 -2.74 -15.65
C GLU A 130 12.95 -2.01 -16.39
N ARG A 131 11.84 -1.71 -15.69
CA ARG A 131 10.67 -1.06 -16.25
C ARG A 131 10.87 0.43 -16.52
N PHE A 132 11.62 1.13 -15.67
CA PHE A 132 11.93 2.56 -15.80
C PHE A 132 13.44 2.78 -15.75
N PRO A 133 14.17 2.48 -16.85
CA PRO A 133 15.59 2.75 -16.91
C PRO A 133 15.81 4.25 -16.77
N ILE A 134 16.50 4.64 -15.69
CA ILE A 134 16.94 6.02 -15.50
C ILE A 134 18.06 6.24 -16.52
N TRP A 135 17.81 7.03 -17.57
CA TRP A 135 18.87 7.38 -18.52
C TRP A 135 19.98 8.09 -17.74
N PRO A 136 21.26 7.71 -17.92
CA PRO A 136 22.34 8.46 -17.28
C PRO A 136 22.25 9.90 -17.77
N THR A 137 22.02 10.83 -16.84
CA THR A 137 22.18 12.26 -17.10
C THR A 137 23.64 12.46 -17.49
N GLY A 138 23.87 12.67 -18.79
CA GLY A 138 25.18 12.99 -19.35
C GLY A 138 25.69 14.35 -18.89
#